data_AF-A0A136M345-F1
#
_entry.id   AF-A0A136M345-F1
#
_cell.length_a   1.000
_cell.length_b   1.000
_cell.length_c   1.000
_cell.angle_alpha   90.00
_cell.angle_beta   90.00
_cell.angle_gamma   90.00
#
_symmetry.space_group_name_H-M   'P 1'
#
loop_
_entity.id
_entity.type
_entity.pdbx_description
1 polymer ?
#
loop_
_entity_poly.entity_id
_entity_poly.type
_entity_poly.pdbx_seq_one_letter_code
_entity_poly.pdbx_strand_id
1 'polypeptide(L)'
;MGREQLSRREFLAITSQMGLAASLGTQLYDSRAWSTPEQVRAILQPIIEIEIQKGPVYRGEFLEHIGFPLGGIGTGSVALVGTGEVSEWQIWNRVHKPARIGQTFFALSGNAGDKSFQRVLQTRTCEDLLEVEPMKALSFRGEYPIAWLDFEDDLPLDVSLESYSPMIPLEPEMSAFPLAAFNWKLKNTSDRKVTGYLLASLQNAVGQDGFSQVRGNQFYGYGRNKVKTIRSKKGVGLYFDAQPGEVGTFGKSTVLATNDPQINQIFQTARNVNIHYNHDWRRRWIPLPASTLKAGVNTIWLGNVDRLNWGEPSSLMALAEAVKEGANLVLTGGEKSALPMLLAPPVAEEGTVLLADFEGEEYAPGWRVEGEAFGTGPAKGTFLPHQNPVTGYIGLGLV
;
A
#
# COMPACT_ATOMS: atom_id res chain seq x y z
N MET A 1 -21.37 -18.53 -23.93
CA MET A 1 -21.69 -17.09 -23.87
C MET A 1 -20.90 -16.40 -24.97
N GLY A 2 -21.57 -15.91 -26.01
CA GLY A 2 -20.91 -15.23 -27.13
C GLY A 2 -20.40 -13.87 -26.68
N ARG A 3 -19.14 -13.56 -27.00
CA ARG A 3 -18.61 -12.19 -26.90
C ARG A 3 -19.27 -11.37 -28.01
N GLU A 4 -20.17 -10.45 -27.66
CA GLU A 4 -20.60 -9.42 -28.61
C GLU A 4 -19.39 -8.60 -29.03
N GLN A 5 -19.05 -8.61 -30.31
CA GLN A 5 -18.02 -7.77 -30.88
C GLN A 5 -18.59 -6.35 -31.05
N LEU A 6 -17.93 -5.37 -30.44
CA LEU A 6 -18.18 -3.95 -30.66
C LEU A 6 -18.18 -3.65 -32.16
N SER A 7 -19.26 -3.04 -32.65
CA SER A 7 -19.36 -2.63 -34.04
C SER A 7 -18.40 -1.47 -34.33
N ARG A 8 -17.96 -1.35 -35.59
CA ARG A 8 -17.11 -0.24 -36.05
C ARG A 8 -17.72 1.13 -35.75
N ARG A 9 -19.05 1.25 -35.75
CA ARG A 9 -19.77 2.49 -35.48
C ARG A 9 -19.71 2.87 -34.00
N GLU A 10 -19.84 1.89 -33.10
CA GLU A 10 -19.68 2.09 -31.66
C GLU A 10 -18.23 2.46 -31.33
N PHE A 11 -17.26 1.77 -31.93
CA PHE A 11 -15.85 2.12 -31.77
C PHE A 11 -15.52 3.55 -32.23
N LEU A 12 -16.04 3.97 -33.39
CA LEU A 12 -15.83 5.33 -33.91
C LEU A 12 -16.54 6.39 -33.06
N ALA A 13 -17.74 6.09 -32.52
CA ALA A 13 -18.43 6.99 -31.60
C ALA A 13 -17.61 7.19 -30.32
N ILE A 14 -17.14 6.10 -29.70
CA ILE A 14 -16.30 6.11 -28.50
C ILE A 14 -15.02 6.91 -28.74
N THR A 15 -14.28 6.61 -29.82
CA THR A 15 -13.01 7.32 -30.14
C THR A 15 -13.22 8.81 -30.41
N SER A 16 -14.32 9.21 -31.06
CA SER A 16 -14.64 10.63 -31.33
C SER A 16 -14.97 11.42 -30.06
N GLN A 17 -15.71 10.81 -29.13
CA GLN A 17 -16.06 11.42 -27.84
C GLN A 17 -14.84 11.49 -26.91
N MET A 18 -13.96 10.50 -26.97
CA MET A 18 -12.68 10.52 -26.26
C MET A 18 -11.77 11.67 -26.74
N GLY A 19 -11.71 11.93 -28.05
CA GLY A 19 -10.96 13.07 -28.61
C GLY A 19 -11.50 14.43 -28.14
N LEU A 20 -12.81 14.55 -27.91
CA LEU A 20 -13.43 15.75 -27.34
C LEU A 20 -13.08 15.93 -25.86
N ALA A 21 -13.23 14.88 -25.05
CA ALA A 21 -12.85 14.90 -23.62
C ALA A 21 -11.37 15.25 -23.43
N ALA A 22 -10.51 14.73 -24.32
CA ALA A 22 -9.09 15.06 -24.41
C ALA A 22 -8.84 16.55 -24.59
N SER A 23 -9.41 17.13 -25.65
CA SER A 23 -9.24 18.56 -25.96
C SER A 23 -9.72 19.49 -24.84
N LEU A 24 -10.78 19.10 -24.11
CA LEU A 24 -11.31 19.86 -22.98
C LEU A 24 -10.44 19.71 -21.72
N GLY A 25 -9.85 18.53 -21.50
CA GLY A 25 -8.89 18.28 -20.43
C GLY A 25 -7.65 19.16 -20.55
N THR A 26 -7.06 19.23 -21.74
CA THR A 26 -5.88 20.08 -22.03
C THR A 26 -6.14 21.57 -21.78
N GLN A 27 -7.31 22.10 -22.18
CA GLN A 27 -7.66 23.51 -21.97
C GLN A 27 -7.77 23.92 -20.50
N LEU A 28 -8.12 22.99 -19.60
CA LEU A 28 -8.25 23.27 -18.18
C LEU A 28 -6.91 23.15 -17.44
N TYR A 29 -6.02 22.25 -17.88
CA TYR A 29 -4.66 22.14 -17.39
C TYR A 29 -3.89 23.47 -17.54
N ASP A 30 -3.97 24.09 -18.73
CA ASP A 30 -3.30 25.37 -19.01
C ASP A 30 -3.78 26.53 -18.15
N SER A 31 -4.99 26.46 -17.59
CA SER A 31 -5.60 27.58 -16.88
C SER A 31 -5.07 27.80 -15.45
N ARG A 32 -4.37 26.81 -14.84
CA ARG A 32 -3.98 26.78 -13.40
C ARG A 32 -5.09 27.19 -12.42
N ALA A 33 -6.34 27.23 -12.88
CA ALA A 33 -7.49 27.62 -12.10
C ALA A 33 -8.14 26.34 -11.59
N TRP A 34 -8.51 26.34 -10.31
CA TRP A 34 -9.34 25.28 -9.76
C TRP A 34 -10.61 25.12 -10.63
N SER A 35 -10.67 24.01 -11.37
CA SER A 35 -11.83 23.61 -12.17
C SER A 35 -13.03 23.43 -11.24
N THR A 36 -14.19 24.00 -11.58
CA THR A 36 -15.39 23.74 -10.77
C THR A 36 -15.85 22.29 -10.95
N PRO A 37 -16.58 21.71 -9.98
CA PRO A 37 -17.21 20.39 -10.15
C PRO A 37 -18.04 20.28 -11.44
N GLU A 38 -18.69 21.37 -11.87
CA GLU A 38 -19.45 21.42 -13.12
C GLU A 38 -18.55 21.35 -14.36
N GLN A 39 -17.37 21.98 -14.33
CA GLN A 39 -16.38 21.90 -15.40
C GLN A 39 -15.81 20.49 -15.53
N VAL A 40 -15.45 19.85 -14.40
CA VAL A 40 -15.00 18.45 -14.39
C VAL A 40 -16.11 17.52 -14.87
N ARG A 41 -17.35 17.73 -14.40
CA ARG A 41 -18.51 16.97 -14.83
C ARG A 41 -18.77 17.12 -16.33
N ALA A 42 -18.64 18.32 -16.89
CA ALA A 42 -18.81 18.54 -18.33
C ALA A 42 -17.77 17.79 -19.18
N ILE A 43 -16.52 17.64 -18.71
CA ILE A 43 -15.49 16.82 -19.36
C ILE A 43 -15.83 15.34 -19.30
N LEU A 44 -16.34 14.89 -18.14
CA LEU A 44 -16.68 13.49 -17.92
C LEU A 44 -18.03 13.11 -18.52
N GLN A 45 -18.92 14.07 -18.77
CA GLN A 45 -20.28 13.82 -19.26
C GLN A 45 -20.32 12.95 -20.53
N PRO A 46 -19.47 13.17 -21.56
CA PRO A 46 -19.42 12.29 -22.71
C PRO A 46 -18.97 10.86 -22.38
N ILE A 47 -18.12 10.67 -21.36
CA ILE A 47 -17.68 9.35 -20.88
C ILE A 47 -18.77 8.68 -20.05
N ILE A 48 -19.48 9.46 -19.22
CA ILE A 48 -20.64 9.03 -18.41
C ILE A 48 -21.80 8.59 -19.31
N GLU A 49 -21.96 9.22 -20.47
CA GLU A 49 -23.00 8.93 -21.46
C GLU A 49 -22.63 7.81 -22.45
N ILE A 50 -21.39 7.29 -22.42
CA ILE A 50 -21.10 6.03 -23.10
C ILE A 50 -22.00 5.00 -22.45
N GLU A 51 -22.89 4.41 -23.24
CA GLU A 51 -23.84 3.38 -22.82
C GLU A 51 -23.07 2.08 -22.52
N ILE A 52 -22.29 2.10 -21.44
CA ILE A 52 -21.72 0.92 -20.82
C ILE A 52 -22.94 0.12 -20.34
N GLN A 53 -23.07 -1.11 -20.82
CA GLN A 53 -24.10 -2.03 -20.37
C GLN A 53 -24.09 -2.02 -18.83
N LYS A 54 -25.19 -1.56 -18.22
CA LYS A 54 -25.22 -1.26 -16.78
C LYS A 54 -24.74 -2.49 -16.01
N GLY A 55 -23.70 -2.29 -15.22
CA GLY A 55 -23.14 -3.33 -14.37
C GLY A 55 -24.16 -3.80 -13.32
N PRO A 56 -23.90 -4.96 -12.69
CA PRO A 56 -24.74 -5.45 -11.62
C PRO A 56 -24.80 -4.45 -10.45
N VAL A 57 -25.94 -4.40 -9.77
CA VAL A 57 -26.13 -3.65 -8.52
C VAL A 57 -25.98 -4.61 -7.36
N TYR A 58 -25.00 -4.36 -6.50
CA TYR A 58 -24.67 -5.18 -5.33
C TYR A 58 -25.43 -4.69 -4.09
N ARG A 59 -25.83 -5.64 -3.25
CA ARG A 59 -26.56 -5.44 -1.97
C ARG A 59 -26.18 -6.54 -0.97
N GLY A 60 -26.47 -6.33 0.31
CA GLY A 60 -26.27 -7.35 1.35
C GLY A 60 -24.82 -7.83 1.45
N GLU A 61 -24.61 -9.14 1.56
CA GLU A 61 -23.29 -9.77 1.73
C GLU A 61 -22.29 -9.45 0.59
N PHE A 62 -22.78 -9.14 -0.62
CA PHE A 62 -21.90 -8.75 -1.72
C PHE A 62 -21.15 -7.44 -1.46
N LEU A 63 -21.69 -6.56 -0.61
CA LEU A 63 -21.07 -5.29 -0.27
C LEU A 63 -19.75 -5.48 0.52
N GLU A 64 -19.59 -6.59 1.25
CA GLU A 64 -18.38 -6.88 2.03
C GLU A 64 -17.14 -7.07 1.17
N HIS A 65 -17.33 -7.33 -0.12
CA HIS A 65 -16.27 -7.66 -1.08
C HIS A 65 -15.90 -6.49 -1.99
N ILE A 66 -16.50 -5.31 -1.78
CA ILE A 66 -16.28 -4.14 -2.63
C ILE A 66 -15.21 -3.23 -2.01
N GLY A 67 -14.15 -2.99 -2.77
CA GLY A 67 -13.20 -1.90 -2.56
C GLY A 67 -12.97 -1.16 -3.88
N PHE A 68 -13.72 -0.08 -4.10
CA PHE A 68 -13.67 0.67 -5.36
C PHE A 68 -12.59 1.75 -5.30
N PRO A 69 -11.53 1.67 -6.12
CA PRO A 69 -10.41 2.60 -6.01
C PRO A 69 -10.76 3.97 -6.62
N LEU A 70 -10.42 5.02 -5.88
CA LEU A 70 -10.45 6.41 -6.31
C LEU A 70 -9.03 6.97 -6.18
N GLY A 71 -8.48 7.46 -7.28
CA GLY A 71 -7.14 8.00 -7.40
C GLY A 71 -6.66 7.97 -8.85
N GLY A 72 -5.79 8.91 -9.20
CA GLY A 72 -5.10 8.95 -10.48
C GLY A 72 -4.07 7.81 -10.64
N ILE A 73 -3.63 7.57 -11.88
CA ILE A 73 -2.51 6.67 -12.16
C ILE A 73 -1.26 7.21 -11.47
N GLY A 74 -0.65 6.39 -10.61
CA GLY A 74 0.61 6.73 -9.94
C GLY A 74 0.48 7.71 -8.77
N THR A 75 -0.74 8.08 -8.35
CA THR A 75 -0.95 9.07 -7.27
C THR A 75 -1.16 8.46 -5.88
N GLY A 76 -1.18 7.14 -5.79
CA GLY A 76 -1.87 6.45 -4.70
C GLY A 76 -3.40 6.54 -4.85
N SER A 77 -4.12 5.80 -4.01
CA SER A 77 -5.59 5.70 -4.06
C SER A 77 -6.21 5.66 -2.68
N VAL A 78 -7.51 5.93 -2.62
CA VAL A 78 -8.41 5.62 -1.51
C VAL A 78 -9.48 4.66 -2.02
N ALA A 79 -10.00 3.77 -1.19
CA ALA A 79 -11.11 2.89 -1.57
C ALA A 79 -12.43 3.41 -1.02
N LEU A 80 -13.43 3.58 -1.88
CA LEU A 80 -14.83 3.61 -1.47
C LEU A 80 -15.31 2.17 -1.35
N VAL A 81 -15.46 1.70 -0.11
CA VAL A 81 -15.85 0.30 0.14
C VAL A 81 -17.37 0.14 0.11
N GLY A 82 -17.85 -1.11 0.00
CA GLY A 82 -19.28 -1.39 -0.17
C GLY A 82 -20.17 -0.97 1.00
N THR A 83 -19.60 -0.60 2.15
CA THR A 83 -20.35 -0.01 3.28
C THR A 83 -20.55 1.50 3.15
N GLY A 84 -19.98 2.15 2.13
CA GLY A 84 -19.99 3.60 1.94
C GLY A 84 -18.84 4.33 2.63
N GLU A 85 -18.00 3.62 3.38
CA GLU A 85 -16.82 4.19 4.03
C GLU A 85 -15.72 4.53 3.01
N VAL A 86 -14.99 5.63 3.24
CA VAL A 86 -13.72 5.92 2.54
C VAL A 86 -12.59 5.33 3.36
N SER A 87 -12.00 4.24 2.89
CA SER A 87 -10.97 3.48 3.59
C SER A 87 -9.83 3.10 2.65
N GLU A 88 -8.97 2.16 3.07
CA GLU A 88 -7.78 1.71 2.34
C GLU A 88 -6.96 2.86 1.74
N TRP A 89 -6.60 3.83 2.59
CA TRP A 89 -5.82 5.00 2.21
C TRP A 89 -4.39 4.59 1.84
N GLN A 90 -4.09 4.57 0.54
CA GLN A 90 -2.80 4.19 -0.05
C GLN A 90 -2.07 5.38 -0.68
N ILE A 91 -2.35 6.59 -0.19
CA ILE A 91 -1.75 7.85 -0.66
C ILE A 91 -0.26 8.00 -0.32
N TRP A 92 0.29 7.09 0.50
CA TRP A 92 1.72 7.00 0.82
C TRP A 92 2.49 6.02 -0.05
N ASN A 93 1.90 5.54 -1.15
CA ASN A 93 2.46 4.52 -2.04
C ASN A 93 2.83 3.22 -1.30
N ARG A 94 2.01 2.84 -0.32
CA ARG A 94 2.19 1.62 0.46
C ARG A 94 0.87 0.87 0.59
N VAL A 95 0.93 -0.43 0.31
CA VAL A 95 -0.24 -1.30 0.38
C VAL A 95 -0.44 -1.73 1.83
N HIS A 96 -1.51 -1.25 2.45
CA HIS A 96 -1.94 -1.67 3.78
C HIS A 96 -3.47 -1.71 3.83
N LYS A 97 -4.02 -2.81 4.36
CA LYS A 97 -5.47 -3.06 4.44
C LYS A 97 -5.83 -3.64 5.81
N PRO A 98 -6.75 -3.02 6.58
CA PRO A 98 -7.42 -1.74 6.31
C PRO A 98 -6.55 -0.54 6.72
N ALA A 99 -6.06 0.25 5.76
CA ALA A 99 -5.49 1.57 6.05
C ALA A 99 -6.62 2.59 6.24
N ARG A 100 -6.89 2.98 7.50
CA ARG A 100 -7.93 3.97 7.84
C ARG A 100 -7.29 5.26 8.34
N ILE A 101 -7.91 6.38 8.00
CA ILE A 101 -7.66 7.67 8.62
C ILE A 101 -8.85 7.93 9.54
N GLY A 102 -8.61 8.12 10.84
CA GLY A 102 -9.67 8.42 11.80
C GLY A 102 -10.40 9.71 11.47
N GLN A 103 -11.57 9.89 12.08
CA GLN A 103 -12.43 11.07 11.92
C GLN A 103 -12.73 11.40 10.45
N THR A 104 -12.84 10.37 9.61
CA THR A 104 -13.04 10.50 8.16
C THR A 104 -14.33 9.84 7.75
N PHE A 105 -15.35 10.66 7.50
CA PHE A 105 -16.71 10.20 7.22
C PHE A 105 -17.55 11.31 6.58
N PHE A 106 -18.69 10.92 6.02
CA PHE A 106 -19.76 11.84 5.62
C PHE A 106 -20.97 11.65 6.52
N ALA A 107 -21.70 12.73 6.82
CA ALA A 107 -22.90 12.67 7.63
C ALA A 107 -23.96 13.68 7.17
N LEU A 108 -25.23 13.38 7.47
CA LEU A 108 -26.36 14.27 7.32
C LEU A 108 -26.91 14.64 8.70
N SER A 109 -27.31 15.89 8.87
CA SER A 109 -28.04 16.36 10.05
C SER A 109 -29.02 17.44 9.63
N GLY A 110 -30.26 17.40 10.11
CA GLY A 110 -31.24 18.41 9.74
C GLY A 110 -32.60 18.21 10.38
N ASN A 111 -33.54 19.05 9.98
CA ASN A 111 -34.93 19.02 10.40
C ASN A 111 -35.87 19.06 9.18
N ALA A 112 -36.94 18.27 9.22
CA ALA A 112 -38.08 18.34 8.31
C ALA A 112 -39.32 18.78 9.10
N GLY A 113 -39.63 20.08 9.07
CA GLY A 113 -40.54 20.67 10.05
C GLY A 113 -39.98 20.47 11.46
N ASP A 114 -40.75 19.83 12.34
CA ASP A 114 -40.39 19.61 13.75
C ASP A 114 -39.61 18.31 14.01
N LYS A 115 -39.40 17.48 12.97
CA LYS A 115 -38.68 16.21 13.09
C LYS A 115 -37.21 16.39 12.74
N SER A 116 -36.33 16.16 13.72
CA SER A 116 -34.89 16.11 13.50
C SER A 116 -34.45 14.74 12.99
N PHE A 117 -33.37 14.72 12.21
CA PHE A 117 -32.71 13.49 11.76
C PHE A 117 -31.19 13.69 11.72
N GLN A 118 -30.46 12.61 11.97
CA GLN A 118 -29.01 12.53 11.82
C GLN A 118 -28.65 11.14 11.32
N ARG A 119 -27.74 11.06 10.35
CA ARG A 119 -27.19 9.79 9.85
C ARG A 119 -25.74 9.93 9.43
N VAL A 120 -24.93 8.93 9.75
CA VAL A 120 -23.65 8.74 9.05
C VAL A 120 -23.95 8.07 7.71
N LEU A 121 -23.36 8.57 6.63
CA LEU A 121 -23.61 8.11 5.26
C LEU A 121 -22.81 6.86 4.90
N GLN A 122 -22.98 5.83 5.71
CA GLN A 122 -22.40 4.49 5.59
C GLN A 122 -23.29 3.49 6.34
N THR A 123 -23.17 2.19 6.11
CA THR A 123 -24.01 1.16 6.74
C THR A 123 -23.40 0.52 7.98
N ARG A 124 -22.16 0.87 8.32
CA ARG A 124 -21.49 0.42 9.56
C ARG A 124 -21.41 1.55 10.56
N THR A 125 -21.50 1.23 11.84
CA THR A 125 -21.25 2.19 12.92
C THR A 125 -19.94 2.93 12.70
N CYS A 126 -19.98 4.25 12.77
CA CYS A 126 -18.79 5.09 12.70
C CYS A 126 -18.17 5.17 14.10
N GLU A 127 -16.99 4.58 14.27
CA GLU A 127 -16.28 4.57 15.56
C GLU A 127 -15.94 5.99 16.04
N ASP A 128 -15.81 6.95 15.12
CA ASP A 128 -15.52 8.36 15.42
C ASP A 128 -16.78 9.20 15.69
N LEU A 129 -17.99 8.63 15.51
CA LEU A 129 -19.26 9.33 15.68
C LEU A 129 -20.36 8.38 16.21
N LEU A 130 -20.10 7.76 17.36
CA LEU A 130 -20.96 6.72 17.95
C LEU A 130 -22.39 7.15 18.29
N GLU A 131 -22.62 8.45 18.49
CA GLU A 131 -23.94 9.01 18.82
C GLU A 131 -24.86 9.15 17.60
N VAL A 132 -24.33 8.95 16.38
CA VAL A 132 -25.08 9.08 15.13
C VAL A 132 -25.21 7.71 14.47
N GLU A 133 -26.46 7.30 14.27
CA GLU A 133 -26.77 6.03 13.62
C GLU A 133 -26.30 6.01 12.15
N PRO A 134 -25.82 4.85 11.65
CA PRO A 134 -25.53 4.66 10.23
C PRO A 134 -26.83 4.60 9.41
N MET A 135 -26.69 4.71 8.08
CA MET A 135 -27.79 4.39 7.15
C MET A 135 -28.16 2.91 7.30
N LYS A 136 -29.46 2.58 7.23
CA LYS A 136 -29.93 1.19 7.38
C LYS A 136 -29.38 0.24 6.31
N ALA A 137 -29.35 0.69 5.06
CA ALA A 137 -28.89 -0.10 3.92
C ALA A 137 -28.37 0.81 2.80
N LEU A 138 -27.67 0.21 1.85
CA LEU A 138 -27.33 0.83 0.58
C LEU A 138 -27.28 -0.21 -0.53
N SER A 139 -27.35 0.27 -1.77
CA SER A 139 -26.98 -0.50 -2.94
C SER A 139 -25.80 0.15 -3.65
N PHE A 140 -24.90 -0.67 -4.19
CA PHE A 140 -23.64 -0.21 -4.79
C PHE A 140 -23.57 -0.69 -6.24
N ARG A 141 -23.30 0.23 -7.16
CA ARG A 141 -22.96 -0.09 -8.55
C ARG A 141 -21.62 0.54 -8.90
N GLY A 142 -20.65 -0.28 -9.28
CA GLY A 142 -19.32 0.18 -9.71
C GLY A 142 -19.08 -0.13 -11.18
N GLU A 143 -18.77 0.89 -11.96
CA GLU A 143 -18.31 0.79 -13.35
C GLU A 143 -17.08 1.68 -13.45
N TYR A 144 -15.90 1.11 -13.19
CA TYR A 144 -14.66 1.88 -13.13
C TYR A 144 -14.51 2.78 -14.39
N PRO A 145 -14.32 4.10 -14.22
CA PRO A 145 -13.84 4.80 -13.01
C PRO A 145 -14.91 5.45 -12.12
N ILE A 146 -16.19 5.07 -12.26
CA ILE A 146 -17.33 5.66 -11.54
C ILE A 146 -18.02 4.64 -10.62
N ALA A 147 -18.44 5.09 -9.45
CA ALA A 147 -19.29 4.35 -8.52
C ALA A 147 -20.55 5.14 -8.17
N TRP A 148 -21.67 4.42 -8.02
CA TRP A 148 -22.95 4.95 -7.56
C TRP A 148 -23.41 4.19 -6.33
N LEU A 149 -23.80 4.94 -5.30
CA LEU A 149 -24.40 4.41 -4.09
C LEU A 149 -25.78 5.05 -3.92
N ASP A 150 -26.79 4.22 -3.72
CA ASP A 150 -28.13 4.63 -3.35
C ASP A 150 -28.40 4.14 -1.92
N PHE A 151 -28.71 5.05 -1.01
CA PHE A 151 -28.91 4.72 0.39
C PHE A 151 -30.39 4.54 0.71
N GLU A 152 -30.69 3.58 1.58
CA GLU A 152 -32.04 3.22 2.02
C GLU A 152 -32.15 3.47 3.53
N ASP A 153 -33.02 4.41 3.93
CA ASP A 153 -33.33 4.74 5.33
C ASP A 153 -34.69 5.43 5.43
N ASP A 154 -35.24 5.55 6.64
CA ASP A 154 -36.50 6.26 6.90
C ASP A 154 -36.24 7.77 7.09
N LEU A 155 -35.63 8.40 6.08
CA LEU A 155 -35.34 9.83 6.08
C LEU A 155 -36.33 10.61 5.21
N PRO A 156 -36.54 11.92 5.48
CA PRO A 156 -37.30 12.81 4.59
C PRO A 156 -36.53 13.19 3.31
N LEU A 157 -35.50 12.41 2.94
CA LEU A 157 -34.60 12.65 1.83
C LEU A 157 -34.28 11.34 1.10
N ASP A 158 -34.36 11.36 -0.24
CA ASP A 158 -33.61 10.40 -1.06
C ASP A 158 -32.14 10.85 -1.08
N VAL A 159 -31.23 9.94 -0.75
CA VAL A 159 -29.79 10.21 -0.63
C VAL A 159 -29.03 9.28 -1.57
N SER A 160 -28.26 9.86 -2.48
CA SER A 160 -27.36 9.10 -3.37
C SER A 160 -26.01 9.79 -3.53
N LEU A 161 -25.00 8.99 -3.85
CA LEU A 161 -23.63 9.39 -4.09
C LEU A 161 -23.17 8.90 -5.46
N GLU A 162 -22.58 9.80 -6.24
CA GLU A 162 -21.81 9.48 -7.44
C GLU A 162 -20.34 9.85 -7.17
N SER A 163 -19.45 8.87 -7.23
CA SER A 163 -18.03 9.03 -6.95
C SER A 163 -17.16 8.61 -8.12
N TYR A 164 -16.09 9.34 -8.38
CA TYR A 164 -15.19 9.05 -9.50
C TYR A 164 -13.80 9.63 -9.33
N SER A 165 -12.87 9.12 -10.13
CA SER A 165 -11.60 9.76 -10.44
C SER A 165 -11.52 10.01 -11.95
N PRO A 166 -10.84 11.08 -12.40
CA PRO A 166 -10.83 11.46 -13.81
C PRO A 166 -9.91 10.53 -14.62
N MET A 167 -10.36 9.31 -14.91
CA MET A 167 -9.66 8.37 -15.80
C MET A 167 -10.18 8.54 -17.22
N ILE A 168 -9.48 9.37 -17.98
CA ILE A 168 -9.86 9.75 -19.34
C ILE A 168 -8.89 9.05 -20.29
N PRO A 169 -9.34 8.06 -21.07
CA PRO A 169 -8.42 7.35 -21.92
C PRO A 169 -7.85 8.28 -23.01
N LEU A 170 -6.55 8.09 -23.31
CA LEU A 170 -5.70 8.97 -24.11
C LEU A 170 -5.33 10.32 -23.48
N GLU A 171 -5.77 10.60 -22.25
CA GLU A 171 -5.38 11.78 -21.47
C GLU A 171 -4.56 11.35 -20.24
N PRO A 172 -3.25 11.11 -20.41
CA PRO A 172 -2.39 10.65 -19.31
C PRO A 172 -2.29 11.68 -18.19
N GLU A 173 -2.28 12.98 -18.50
CA GLU A 173 -2.15 14.04 -17.50
C GLU A 173 -3.36 14.13 -16.59
N MET A 174 -4.57 14.14 -17.16
CA MET A 174 -5.82 14.12 -16.38
C MET A 174 -5.98 12.79 -15.63
N SER A 175 -5.61 11.68 -16.26
CA SER A 175 -5.65 10.35 -15.63
C SER A 175 -4.64 10.20 -14.49
N ALA A 176 -3.59 11.03 -14.44
CA ALA A 176 -2.61 11.07 -13.35
C ALA A 176 -2.96 12.10 -12.27
N PHE A 177 -4.16 12.69 -12.27
CA PHE A 177 -4.54 13.70 -11.28
C PHE A 177 -4.93 13.05 -9.93
N PRO A 178 -4.37 13.50 -8.78
CA PRO A 178 -4.62 12.90 -7.46
C PRO A 178 -5.97 13.33 -6.89
N LEU A 179 -7.07 12.88 -7.50
CA LEU A 179 -8.43 13.36 -7.18
C LEU A 179 -9.43 12.23 -7.03
N ALA A 180 -10.23 12.34 -5.96
CA ALA A 180 -11.44 11.57 -5.71
C ALA A 180 -12.61 12.55 -5.56
N ALA A 181 -13.63 12.42 -6.40
CA ALA A 181 -14.84 13.23 -6.34
C ALA A 181 -15.96 12.48 -5.58
N PHE A 182 -16.74 13.22 -4.79
CA PHE A 182 -17.91 12.73 -4.07
C PHE A 182 -19.08 13.67 -4.34
N ASN A 183 -19.97 13.27 -5.23
CA ASN A 183 -21.05 14.10 -5.73
C ASN A 183 -22.38 13.65 -5.11
N TRP A 184 -22.77 14.33 -4.04
CA TRP A 184 -23.98 14.01 -3.27
C TRP A 184 -25.22 14.60 -3.90
N LYS A 185 -26.26 13.79 -4.06
CA LYS A 185 -27.60 14.22 -4.49
C LYS A 185 -28.58 13.97 -3.35
N LEU A 186 -29.20 15.05 -2.89
CA LEU A 186 -30.19 15.06 -1.82
C LEU A 186 -31.51 15.56 -2.39
N LYS A 187 -32.55 14.73 -2.37
CA LYS A 187 -33.88 15.10 -2.87
C LYS A 187 -34.88 15.01 -1.72
N ASN A 188 -35.54 16.12 -1.41
CA ASN A 188 -36.61 16.14 -0.42
C ASN A 188 -37.83 15.35 -0.92
N THR A 189 -38.19 14.31 -0.18
CA THR A 189 -39.35 13.44 -0.46
C THR A 189 -40.56 13.75 0.42
N SER A 190 -40.39 14.66 1.40
CA SER A 190 -41.47 15.09 2.28
C SER A 190 -42.26 16.28 1.71
N ASP A 191 -43.41 16.54 2.32
CA ASP A 191 -44.24 17.73 2.08
C ASP A 191 -43.77 18.96 2.90
N ARG A 192 -42.71 18.81 3.70
CA ARG A 192 -42.16 19.87 4.56
C ARG A 192 -40.83 20.38 4.01
N LYS A 193 -40.50 21.62 4.36
CA LYS A 193 -39.17 22.17 4.10
C LYS A 193 -38.14 21.43 4.96
N VAL A 194 -37.11 20.90 4.32
CA VAL A 194 -35.94 20.33 4.99
C VAL A 194 -34.85 21.40 5.09
N THR A 195 -34.28 21.59 6.28
CA THR A 195 -33.11 22.45 6.51
C THR A 195 -32.06 21.65 7.28
N GLY A 196 -30.82 21.65 6.81
CA GLY A 196 -29.78 20.82 7.40
C GLY A 196 -28.41 21.04 6.77
N TYR A 197 -27.49 20.14 7.13
CA TYR A 197 -26.10 20.15 6.74
C TYR A 197 -25.71 18.78 6.19
N LEU A 198 -24.97 18.79 5.09
CA LEU A 198 -24.13 17.69 4.66
C LEU A 198 -22.72 17.97 5.21
N LEU A 199 -22.22 17.06 6.03
CA LEU A 199 -20.90 17.12 6.64
C LEU A 199 -19.94 16.21 5.88
N ALA A 200 -18.73 16.71 5.63
CA ALA A 200 -17.58 15.92 5.26
C ALA A 200 -16.49 16.15 6.30
N SER A 201 -16.05 15.07 6.95
CA SER A 201 -14.93 15.08 7.89
C SER A 201 -13.75 14.34 7.27
N LEU A 202 -12.55 14.88 7.43
CA LEU A 202 -11.30 14.25 7.03
C LEU A 202 -10.19 14.76 7.95
N GLN A 203 -9.50 13.85 8.62
CA GLN A 203 -8.37 14.22 9.45
C GLN A 203 -7.15 14.58 8.58
N ASN A 204 -6.43 15.63 8.97
CA ASN A 204 -5.14 15.96 8.35
C ASN A 204 -4.09 14.90 8.70
N ALA A 205 -3.89 13.96 7.78
CA ALA A 205 -2.97 12.84 7.90
C ALA A 205 -1.56 13.10 7.35
N VAL A 206 -1.16 14.36 7.13
CA VAL A 206 0.21 14.67 6.71
C VAL A 206 1.18 14.18 7.80
N GLY A 207 2.16 13.36 7.41
CA GLY A 207 3.10 12.72 8.32
C GLY A 207 2.67 11.36 8.87
N GLN A 208 1.48 10.85 8.51
CA GLN A 208 1.12 9.45 8.78
C GLN A 208 1.97 8.50 7.91
N ASP A 209 2.23 7.28 8.40
CA ASP A 209 3.06 6.27 7.73
C ASP A 209 2.26 5.25 6.88
N GLY A 210 0.93 5.29 6.98
CA GLY A 210 0.00 4.36 6.32
C GLY A 210 -0.27 3.04 7.05
N PHE A 211 0.39 2.78 8.19
CA PHE A 211 0.31 1.51 8.93
C PHE A 211 -0.12 1.70 10.37
N SER A 212 0.52 2.64 11.05
CA SER A 212 0.35 2.84 12.48
C SER A 212 -0.99 3.52 12.76
N GLN A 213 -1.69 3.06 13.78
CA GLN A 213 -2.99 3.60 14.16
C GLN A 213 -2.82 5.02 14.73
N VAL A 214 -3.62 5.95 14.21
CA VAL A 214 -3.74 7.30 14.77
C VAL A 214 -4.66 7.26 15.99
N ARG A 215 -4.27 7.90 17.09
CA ARG A 215 -5.11 8.02 18.30
C ARG A 215 -5.62 9.44 18.44
N GLY A 216 -6.91 9.66 18.17
CA GLY A 216 -7.49 10.99 18.14
C GLY A 216 -6.76 11.88 17.13
N ASN A 217 -6.10 12.95 17.60
CA ASN A 217 -5.28 13.84 16.78
C ASN A 217 -3.77 13.69 17.00
N GLN A 218 -3.33 12.61 17.65
CA GLN A 218 -1.92 12.37 17.97
C GLN A 218 -1.35 11.23 17.13
N PHE A 219 -0.21 11.52 16.50
CA PHE A 219 0.60 10.55 15.75
C PHE A 219 2.07 10.98 15.81
N TYR A 220 2.99 10.03 15.95
CA TYR A 220 4.42 10.33 16.12
C TYR A 220 5.03 11.08 14.93
N GLY A 221 4.49 10.85 13.73
CA GLY A 221 4.92 11.51 12.50
C GLY A 221 4.22 12.83 12.20
N TYR A 222 3.21 13.25 12.99
CA TYR A 222 2.55 14.54 12.76
C TYR A 222 3.48 15.71 13.10
N GLY A 223 3.64 16.62 12.15
CA GLY A 223 4.47 17.81 12.27
C GLY A 223 3.61 19.05 12.41
N ARG A 224 3.19 19.40 13.64
CA ARG A 224 2.33 20.58 13.91
C ARG A 224 1.30 20.81 12.80
N ASN A 225 0.51 19.79 12.49
CA ASN A 225 -0.39 19.77 11.34
C ASN A 225 -1.34 20.98 11.39
N LYS A 226 -1.46 21.68 10.27
CA LYS A 226 -2.30 22.88 10.12
C LYS A 226 -3.33 22.63 9.03
N VAL A 227 -4.56 23.05 9.31
CA VAL A 227 -5.63 23.09 8.32
C VAL A 227 -5.93 24.55 8.04
N LYS A 228 -5.85 24.95 6.77
CA LYS A 228 -6.19 26.30 6.31
C LYS A 228 -7.46 26.23 5.49
N THR A 229 -8.41 27.12 5.74
CA THR A 229 -9.58 27.26 4.88
C THR A 229 -9.22 28.10 3.66
N ILE A 230 -9.44 27.54 2.47
CA ILE A 230 -9.34 28.26 1.20
C ILE A 230 -10.75 28.64 0.77
N ARG A 231 -10.96 29.91 0.44
CA ARG A 231 -12.25 30.40 -0.09
C ARG A 231 -12.03 30.99 -1.47
N SER A 232 -12.93 30.69 -2.38
CA SER A 232 -13.00 31.29 -3.70
C SER A 232 -14.46 31.60 -4.05
N LYS A 233 -14.69 32.34 -5.14
CA LYS A 233 -16.05 32.53 -5.68
C LYS A 233 -16.73 31.21 -6.07
N LYS A 234 -15.93 30.17 -6.36
CA LYS A 234 -16.37 28.86 -6.84
C LYS A 234 -16.63 27.85 -5.71
N GLY A 235 -16.21 28.14 -4.47
CA GLY A 235 -16.39 27.22 -3.35
C GLY A 235 -15.40 27.42 -2.20
N VAL A 236 -15.49 26.52 -1.23
CA VAL A 236 -14.64 26.48 -0.03
C VAL A 236 -13.89 25.15 -0.03
N GLY A 237 -12.60 25.20 0.27
CA GLY A 237 -11.76 24.02 0.43
C GLY A 237 -10.99 24.07 1.75
N LEU A 238 -10.46 22.92 2.13
CA LEU A 238 -9.49 22.81 3.22
C LEU A 238 -8.13 22.45 2.62
N TYR A 239 -7.09 23.14 3.04
CA TYR A 239 -5.72 22.84 2.67
C TYR A 239 -4.98 22.30 3.89
N PHE A 240 -4.51 21.07 3.76
CA PHE A 240 -3.84 20.33 4.81
C PHE A 240 -2.33 20.49 4.64
N ASP A 241 -1.69 20.96 5.70
CA ASP A 241 -0.28 21.31 5.73
C ASP A 241 0.33 20.78 7.04
N ALA A 242 1.65 20.72 7.10
CA ALA A 242 2.40 20.39 8.30
C ALA A 242 3.65 21.25 8.34
N GLN A 243 4.05 21.71 9.53
CA GLN A 243 5.39 22.26 9.65
C GLN A 243 6.38 21.09 9.62
N PRO A 244 7.48 21.18 8.83
CA PRO A 244 8.55 20.20 8.91
C PRO A 244 8.98 20.03 10.37
N GLY A 245 8.87 18.80 10.87
CA GLY A 245 9.36 18.46 12.19
C GLY A 245 10.89 18.37 12.20
N GLU A 246 11.48 18.39 13.40
CA GLU A 246 12.83 17.90 13.55
C GLU A 246 12.83 16.40 13.35
N VAL A 247 13.67 15.96 12.44
CA VAL A 247 13.80 14.57 12.09
C VAL A 247 14.83 13.93 13.02
N GLY A 248 14.46 12.81 13.65
CA GLY A 248 15.39 12.02 14.44
C GLY A 248 16.66 11.74 13.64
N THR A 249 17.81 12.19 14.13
CA THR A 249 19.09 12.07 13.43
C THR A 249 20.04 11.28 14.29
N PHE A 250 20.60 10.21 13.75
CA PHE A 250 21.67 9.51 14.44
C PHE A 250 22.89 10.43 14.53
N GLY A 251 23.42 10.60 15.75
CA GLY A 251 24.57 11.48 16.01
C GLY A 251 25.85 11.04 15.28
N LYS A 252 25.88 9.80 14.77
CA LYS A 252 26.91 9.26 13.88
C LYS A 252 26.24 8.55 12.71
N SER A 253 26.89 8.57 11.54
CA SER A 253 26.46 7.74 10.40
C SER A 253 26.38 6.28 10.84
N THR A 254 25.20 5.70 10.66
CA THR A 254 24.84 4.37 11.13
C THR A 254 24.45 3.53 9.92
N VAL A 255 25.06 2.36 9.79
CA VAL A 255 24.63 1.37 8.82
C VAL A 255 24.07 0.19 9.61
N LEU A 256 22.78 -0.07 9.39
CA LEU A 256 21.98 -1.04 10.14
C LEU A 256 21.65 -2.21 9.21
N ALA A 257 22.05 -3.42 9.60
CA ALA A 257 21.62 -4.64 8.91
C ALA A 257 20.47 -5.31 9.66
N THR A 258 19.41 -5.74 8.97
CA THR A 258 18.21 -6.30 9.63
C THR A 258 17.49 -7.35 8.80
N ASN A 259 16.87 -8.32 9.46
CA ASN A 259 15.93 -9.25 8.84
C ASN A 259 14.47 -8.81 8.95
N ASP A 260 14.20 -7.71 9.66
CA ASP A 260 12.84 -7.27 9.98
C ASP A 260 12.42 -6.12 9.04
N PRO A 261 11.40 -6.33 8.20
CA PRO A 261 10.98 -5.32 7.23
C PRO A 261 10.39 -4.07 7.90
N GLN A 262 9.95 -4.17 9.16
CA GLN A 262 9.39 -3.03 9.90
C GLN A 262 10.45 -2.00 10.31
N ILE A 263 11.73 -2.39 10.37
CA ILE A 263 12.81 -1.47 10.76
C ILE A 263 12.97 -0.33 9.75
N ASN A 264 12.79 -0.63 8.46
CA ASN A 264 12.77 0.40 7.43
C ASN A 264 11.65 1.42 7.67
N GLN A 265 10.51 0.99 8.20
CA GLN A 265 9.39 1.87 8.53
C GLN A 265 9.67 2.74 9.75
N ILE A 266 10.24 2.17 10.82
CA ILE A 266 10.57 2.90 12.05
C ILE A 266 11.54 4.04 11.76
N PHE A 267 12.57 3.77 10.95
CA PHE A 267 13.63 4.72 10.63
C PHE A 267 13.43 5.42 9.27
N GLN A 268 12.26 5.30 8.66
CA GLN A 268 11.98 5.84 7.32
C GLN A 268 12.23 7.34 7.20
N THR A 269 12.04 8.07 8.30
CA THR A 269 12.29 9.51 8.34
C THR A 269 13.68 9.81 8.87
N ALA A 270 14.33 8.90 9.60
CA ALA A 270 15.55 9.19 10.33
C ALA A 270 16.73 9.53 9.40
N ARG A 271 17.58 10.48 9.83
CA ARG A 271 18.79 10.85 9.09
C ARG A 271 20.01 10.12 9.62
N ASN A 272 21.06 10.05 8.78
CA ASN A 272 22.33 9.39 9.08
C ASN A 272 22.18 7.88 9.38
N VAL A 273 21.18 7.22 8.78
CA VAL A 273 21.01 5.77 8.86
C VAL A 273 20.82 5.18 7.47
N ASN A 274 21.56 4.13 7.15
CA ASN A 274 21.36 3.30 5.97
C ASN A 274 20.92 1.91 6.44
N ILE A 275 19.83 1.39 5.87
CA ILE A 275 19.23 0.13 6.30
C ILE A 275 19.44 -0.92 5.21
N HIS A 276 20.07 -2.03 5.58
CA HIS A 276 20.30 -3.19 4.73
C HIS A 276 19.43 -4.33 5.18
N TYR A 277 18.47 -4.71 4.36
CA TYR A 277 17.70 -5.93 4.59
C TYR A 277 18.55 -7.15 4.27
N ASN A 278 18.70 -8.05 5.23
CA ASN A 278 19.69 -9.11 5.17
C ASN A 278 19.15 -10.46 5.68
N HIS A 279 18.48 -11.20 4.79
CA HIS A 279 18.26 -12.63 4.92
C HIS A 279 18.01 -13.27 3.55
N ASP A 280 18.20 -14.58 3.45
CA ASP A 280 17.87 -15.32 2.23
C ASP A 280 16.40 -15.73 2.18
N TRP A 281 15.94 -16.29 1.05
CA TRP A 281 14.56 -16.75 0.91
C TRP A 281 14.13 -17.83 1.95
N ARG A 282 15.07 -18.51 2.60
CA ARG A 282 14.84 -19.47 3.70
C ARG A 282 14.81 -18.81 5.08
N ARG A 283 14.87 -17.47 5.14
CA ARG A 283 14.95 -16.67 6.38
C ARG A 283 16.21 -16.99 7.20
N ARG A 284 17.31 -17.34 6.54
CA ARG A 284 18.64 -17.48 7.17
C ARG A 284 19.36 -16.14 7.16
N TRP A 285 20.10 -15.86 8.23
CA TRP A 285 20.99 -14.70 8.28
C TRP A 285 22.20 -14.96 7.38
N ILE A 286 22.43 -14.05 6.42
CA ILE A 286 23.57 -14.15 5.49
C ILE A 286 24.74 -13.35 6.08
N PRO A 287 25.99 -13.85 6.01
CA PRO A 287 27.16 -13.06 6.33
C PRO A 287 27.15 -11.72 5.60
N LEU A 288 27.46 -10.63 6.30
CA LEU A 288 27.47 -9.31 5.69
C LEU A 288 28.59 -9.23 4.65
N PRO A 289 28.32 -8.78 3.41
CA PRO A 289 29.36 -8.59 2.42
C PRO A 289 30.48 -7.68 2.95
N ALA A 290 31.73 -7.95 2.59
CA ALA A 290 32.87 -7.13 3.02
C ALA A 290 32.73 -5.65 2.65
N SER A 291 32.01 -5.33 1.57
CA SER A 291 31.66 -3.94 1.19
C SER A 291 30.75 -3.26 2.22
N THR A 292 29.83 -4.02 2.83
CA THR A 292 28.88 -3.57 3.85
C THR A 292 29.61 -3.34 5.18
N LEU A 293 30.53 -4.25 5.55
CA LEU A 293 31.41 -4.09 6.71
C LEU A 293 32.36 -2.89 6.55
N LYS A 294 32.97 -2.71 5.38
CA LYS A 294 33.82 -1.54 5.04
C LYS A 294 33.06 -0.20 5.06
N ALA A 295 31.74 -0.22 4.87
CA ALA A 295 30.89 0.97 5.01
C ALA A 295 30.60 1.35 6.47
N GLY A 296 31.11 0.57 7.44
CA GLY A 296 30.94 0.84 8.87
C GLY A 296 29.59 0.39 9.42
N VAL A 297 29.09 -0.79 9.01
CA VAL A 297 27.97 -1.44 9.73
C VAL A 297 28.35 -1.54 11.19
N ASN A 298 27.62 -0.78 11.99
CA ASN A 298 27.86 -0.67 13.41
C ASN A 298 26.71 -1.27 14.20
N THR A 299 25.63 -1.71 13.54
CA THR A 299 24.43 -2.24 14.19
C THR A 299 23.82 -3.36 13.37
N ILE A 300 23.61 -4.51 14.00
CA ILE A 300 22.82 -5.63 13.47
C ILE A 300 21.54 -5.71 14.31
N TRP A 301 20.38 -5.50 13.68
CA TRP A 301 19.07 -5.61 14.30
C TRP A 301 18.35 -6.86 13.82
N LEU A 302 18.29 -7.88 14.66
CA LEU A 302 17.52 -9.09 14.38
C LEU A 302 16.14 -8.99 15.04
N GLY A 303 15.10 -8.81 14.23
CA GLY A 303 13.73 -8.75 14.69
C GLY A 303 12.99 -10.06 14.49
N ASN A 304 12.09 -10.40 15.42
CA ASN A 304 11.39 -11.68 15.47
C ASN A 304 12.34 -12.87 15.32
N VAL A 305 13.39 -12.93 16.17
CA VAL A 305 14.43 -13.97 16.10
C VAL A 305 13.87 -15.40 16.08
N ASP A 306 12.71 -15.63 16.69
CA ASP A 306 11.96 -16.89 16.69
C ASP A 306 11.58 -17.37 15.26
N ARG A 307 11.53 -16.46 14.28
CA ARG A 307 11.18 -16.72 12.87
C ARG A 307 12.39 -16.89 11.95
N LEU A 308 13.60 -16.63 12.45
CA LEU A 308 14.83 -16.89 11.72
C LEU A 308 15.15 -18.39 11.75
N ASN A 309 15.66 -18.90 10.64
CA ASN A 309 16.15 -20.26 10.58
C ASN A 309 17.60 -20.29 11.07
N TRP A 310 17.79 -20.75 12.31
CA TRP A 310 19.08 -20.85 12.99
C TRP A 310 19.80 -22.18 12.78
N GLY A 311 19.24 -23.09 11.97
CA GLY A 311 19.72 -24.47 11.85
C GLY A 311 21.12 -24.64 11.24
N GLU A 312 21.74 -23.56 10.73
CA GLU A 312 23.10 -23.61 10.19
C GLU A 312 24.10 -22.84 11.06
N PRO A 313 25.20 -23.48 11.51
CA PRO A 313 26.26 -22.83 12.30
C PRO A 313 26.88 -21.59 11.64
N SER A 314 26.91 -21.53 10.30
CA SER A 314 27.48 -20.45 9.51
C SER A 314 26.83 -19.09 9.80
N SER A 315 25.50 -19.05 9.96
CA SER A 315 24.75 -17.83 10.27
C SER A 315 25.09 -17.26 11.65
N LEU A 316 25.30 -18.15 12.65
CA LEU A 316 25.68 -17.75 14.00
C LEU A 316 27.14 -17.30 14.07
N MET A 317 28.04 -17.97 13.36
CA MET A 317 29.45 -17.60 13.30
C MET A 317 29.65 -16.23 12.67
N ALA A 318 28.98 -15.95 11.55
CA ALA A 318 29.05 -14.63 10.91
C ALA A 318 28.52 -13.50 11.80
N LEU A 319 27.48 -13.78 12.60
CA LEU A 319 26.96 -12.83 13.59
C LEU A 319 27.99 -12.59 14.70
N ALA A 320 28.58 -13.66 15.25
CA ALA A 320 29.56 -13.59 16.31
C ALA A 320 30.85 -12.86 15.86
N GLU A 321 31.28 -13.08 14.63
CA GLU A 321 32.43 -12.40 14.02
C GLU A 321 32.18 -10.90 13.88
N ALA A 322 31.03 -10.51 13.32
CA ALA A 322 30.67 -9.10 13.19
C ALA A 322 30.60 -8.38 14.55
N VAL A 323 30.08 -9.04 15.59
CA VAL A 323 30.07 -8.49 16.96
C VAL A 323 31.49 -8.36 17.53
N LYS A 324 32.36 -9.34 17.31
CA LYS A 324 33.78 -9.27 17.71
C LYS A 324 34.52 -8.14 17.02
N GLU A 325 34.18 -7.84 15.77
CA GLU A 325 34.72 -6.70 15.01
C GLU A 325 34.13 -5.34 15.45
N GLY A 326 33.18 -5.33 16.39
CA GLY A 326 32.66 -4.12 17.04
C GLY A 326 31.26 -3.69 16.61
N ALA A 327 30.50 -4.55 15.90
CA ALA A 327 29.09 -4.27 15.61
C ALA A 327 28.23 -4.39 16.88
N ASN A 328 27.32 -3.43 17.08
CA ASN A 328 26.26 -3.51 18.08
C ASN A 328 25.22 -4.55 17.65
N LEU A 329 24.77 -5.39 18.58
CA LEU A 329 23.73 -6.38 18.32
C LEU A 329 22.44 -6.01 19.06
N VAL A 330 21.36 -5.86 18.31
CA VAL A 330 19.99 -5.68 18.83
C VAL A 330 19.21 -6.94 18.49
N LEU A 331 18.69 -7.63 19.50
CA LEU A 331 17.84 -8.80 19.34
C LEU A 331 16.44 -8.45 19.85
N THR A 332 15.43 -8.60 19.00
CA THR A 332 14.02 -8.51 19.39
C THR A 332 13.30 -9.80 19.00
N GLY A 333 12.50 -10.35 19.91
CA GLY A 333 11.87 -11.67 19.75
C GLY A 333 10.88 -11.97 20.87
N GLY A 334 10.19 -13.10 20.73
CA GLY A 334 9.19 -13.59 21.68
C GLY A 334 9.81 -14.59 22.66
N GLU A 335 9.06 -15.64 22.99
CA GLU A 335 9.45 -16.65 23.99
C GLU A 335 10.71 -17.47 23.58
N LYS A 336 11.09 -17.51 22.29
CA LYS A 336 12.26 -18.24 21.81
C LYS A 336 13.46 -17.32 21.57
N SER A 337 14.15 -16.97 22.66
CA SER A 337 15.40 -16.21 22.60
C SER A 337 16.51 -16.96 21.82
N ALA A 338 17.27 -16.25 21.00
CA ALA A 338 18.50 -16.76 20.37
C ALA A 338 19.70 -16.79 21.34
N LEU A 339 19.58 -16.19 22.53
CA LEU A 339 20.66 -16.10 23.52
C LEU A 339 21.18 -17.46 23.99
N PRO A 340 20.36 -18.49 24.25
CA PRO A 340 20.86 -19.81 24.62
C PRO A 340 21.72 -20.47 23.54
N MET A 341 21.46 -20.17 22.26
CA MET A 341 22.27 -20.68 21.14
C MET A 341 23.56 -19.89 20.95
N LEU A 342 23.55 -18.58 21.20
CA LEU A 342 24.75 -17.71 21.17
C LEU A 342 25.69 -17.96 22.36
N LEU A 343 25.13 -18.33 23.52
CA LEU A 343 25.85 -18.65 24.75
C LEU A 343 26.20 -20.14 24.86
N ALA A 344 25.68 -20.97 23.97
CA ALA A 344 26.09 -22.36 23.88
C ALA A 344 27.60 -22.38 23.54
N PRO A 345 28.41 -23.16 24.26
CA PRO A 345 29.78 -23.39 23.84
C PRO A 345 29.76 -23.91 22.40
N PRO A 346 30.75 -23.55 21.56
CA PRO A 346 30.84 -24.12 20.22
C PRO A 346 30.75 -25.64 20.38
N VAL A 347 29.70 -26.22 19.82
CA VAL A 347 29.61 -27.66 19.72
C VAL A 347 30.78 -28.02 18.81
N ALA A 348 31.82 -28.60 19.38
CA ALA A 348 32.79 -29.31 18.57
C ALA A 348 31.96 -30.32 17.79
N GLU A 349 31.95 -30.21 16.46
CA GLU A 349 31.43 -31.26 15.60
C GLU A 349 32.31 -32.50 15.79
N GLU A 350 32.17 -33.18 16.92
CA GLU A 350 32.64 -34.54 17.08
C GLU A 350 31.70 -35.41 16.26
N GLY A 351 32.12 -35.70 15.03
CA GLY A 351 31.48 -36.70 14.18
C GLY A 351 31.37 -36.36 12.70
N THR A 352 31.82 -35.20 12.23
CA THR A 352 31.80 -34.91 10.79
C THR A 352 32.91 -35.70 10.10
N VAL A 353 32.57 -36.90 9.60
CA VAL A 353 33.45 -37.68 8.74
C VAL A 353 33.33 -37.11 7.32
N LEU A 354 34.41 -36.50 6.83
CA LEU A 354 34.52 -36.10 5.43
C LEU A 354 34.55 -37.36 4.55
N LEU A 355 33.45 -37.64 3.86
CA LEU A 355 33.32 -38.81 2.97
C LEU A 355 34.08 -38.60 1.65
N ALA A 356 34.03 -37.39 1.10
CA ALA A 356 34.79 -36.91 -0.06
C ALA A 356 34.62 -35.39 -0.17
N ASP A 357 35.68 -34.67 -0.56
CA ASP A 357 35.64 -33.21 -0.78
C ASP A 357 35.33 -32.85 -2.25
N PHE A 358 35.59 -33.76 -3.20
CA PHE A 358 35.38 -33.57 -4.64
C PHE A 358 36.07 -32.33 -5.22
N GLU A 359 37.21 -31.96 -4.63
CA GLU A 359 38.01 -30.81 -5.02
C GLU A 359 39.07 -31.16 -6.09
N GLY A 360 39.26 -32.46 -6.34
CA GLY A 360 40.27 -33.00 -7.24
C GLY A 360 39.94 -32.88 -8.75
N GLU A 361 40.92 -33.24 -9.59
CA GLU A 361 40.69 -33.38 -11.04
C GLU A 361 39.89 -34.63 -11.41
N GLU A 362 39.91 -35.63 -10.53
CA GLU A 362 39.15 -36.88 -10.63
C GLU A 362 38.23 -37.03 -9.42
N TYR A 363 37.25 -37.94 -9.51
CA TYR A 363 36.40 -38.28 -8.36
C TYR A 363 37.22 -38.90 -7.22
N ALA A 364 36.78 -38.66 -5.98
CA ALA A 364 37.50 -39.13 -4.79
C ALA A 364 37.72 -40.66 -4.81
N PRO A 365 38.84 -41.16 -4.25
CA PRO A 365 39.13 -42.59 -4.23
C PRO A 365 37.99 -43.40 -3.61
N GLY A 366 37.61 -44.50 -4.26
CA GLY A 366 36.51 -45.38 -3.83
C GLY A 366 35.14 -45.04 -4.43
N TRP A 367 35.03 -43.96 -5.22
CA TRP A 367 33.83 -43.62 -5.97
C TRP A 367 33.86 -44.19 -7.38
N ARG A 368 32.71 -44.73 -7.83
CA ARG A 368 32.52 -45.25 -9.18
C ARG A 368 31.42 -44.45 -9.88
N VAL A 369 31.72 -43.95 -11.06
CA VAL A 369 30.74 -43.27 -11.91
C VAL A 369 29.87 -44.32 -12.62
N GLU A 370 28.55 -44.14 -12.59
CA GLU A 370 27.59 -44.94 -13.36
C GLU A 370 26.68 -44.02 -14.20
N GLY A 371 26.60 -44.28 -15.51
CA GLY A 371 25.85 -43.48 -16.48
C GLY A 371 26.72 -42.53 -17.31
N GLU A 372 26.12 -41.92 -18.34
CA GLU A 372 26.80 -41.03 -19.30
C GLU A 372 26.77 -39.54 -18.93
N ALA A 373 26.10 -39.19 -17.83
CA ALA A 373 25.89 -37.79 -17.42
C ALA A 373 27.09 -37.15 -16.69
N PHE A 374 28.13 -37.92 -16.40
CA PHE A 374 29.28 -37.50 -15.58
C PHE A 374 30.58 -37.54 -16.36
N GLY A 375 31.43 -36.52 -16.18
CA GLY A 375 32.76 -36.45 -16.78
C GLY A 375 33.80 -37.30 -16.03
N THR A 376 35.08 -37.03 -16.26
CA THR A 376 36.19 -37.72 -15.57
C THR A 376 36.40 -37.24 -14.13
N GLY A 377 35.76 -36.16 -13.72
CA GLY A 377 35.82 -35.60 -12.37
C GLY A 377 34.73 -34.56 -12.10
N PRO A 378 34.70 -34.01 -10.88
CA PRO A 378 33.73 -33.01 -10.44
C PRO A 378 33.69 -31.77 -11.33
N ALA A 379 32.51 -31.19 -11.50
CA ALA A 379 32.31 -30.09 -12.42
C ALA A 379 32.80 -28.74 -11.87
N LYS A 380 33.67 -28.04 -12.59
CA LYS A 380 34.28 -26.78 -12.10
C LYS A 380 33.49 -25.51 -12.46
N GLY A 381 32.16 -25.63 -12.54
CA GLY A 381 31.26 -24.53 -12.87
C GLY A 381 30.62 -24.64 -14.26
N THR A 382 30.69 -23.57 -15.04
CA THR A 382 29.99 -23.45 -16.34
C THR A 382 30.87 -23.98 -17.47
N PHE A 383 30.40 -24.97 -18.24
CA PHE A 383 31.20 -25.64 -19.27
C PHE A 383 30.95 -25.13 -20.67
N LEU A 384 29.71 -24.71 -20.95
CA LEU A 384 29.30 -24.34 -22.30
C LEU A 384 29.19 -22.82 -22.45
N PRO A 385 29.57 -22.25 -23.60
CA PRO A 385 29.50 -20.80 -23.86
C PRO A 385 28.10 -20.20 -23.73
N HIS A 386 27.05 -21.03 -23.79
CA HIS A 386 25.64 -20.63 -23.73
C HIS A 386 24.92 -21.12 -22.47
N GLN A 387 25.65 -21.71 -21.52
CA GLN A 387 25.08 -22.11 -20.25
C GLN A 387 25.05 -20.90 -19.30
N ASN A 388 23.96 -20.74 -18.55
CA ASN A 388 23.88 -19.71 -17.53
C ASN A 388 24.99 -19.90 -16.48
N PRO A 389 25.61 -18.82 -15.98
CA PRO A 389 26.65 -18.91 -14.97
C PRO A 389 26.15 -19.62 -13.70
N VAL A 390 26.80 -20.74 -13.36
CA VAL A 390 26.58 -21.42 -12.09
C VAL A 390 27.37 -20.69 -11.00
N THR A 391 26.68 -20.14 -9.99
CA THR A 391 27.27 -19.38 -8.88
C THR A 391 26.69 -19.84 -7.54
N GLY A 392 27.38 -19.55 -6.42
CA GLY A 392 26.86 -19.79 -5.06
C GLY A 392 27.12 -21.19 -4.47
N TYR A 393 27.99 -22.00 -5.07
CA TYR A 393 28.48 -23.24 -4.49
C TYR A 393 29.75 -23.01 -3.64
N ILE A 394 30.03 -23.94 -2.75
CA ILE A 394 31.19 -23.92 -1.84
C ILE A 394 32.15 -25.00 -2.33
N GLY A 395 33.42 -24.64 -2.60
CA GLY A 395 34.43 -25.55 -3.17
C GLY A 395 34.85 -25.22 -4.61
N LEU A 396 35.75 -26.00 -5.19
CA LEU A 396 36.25 -25.93 -6.57
C LEU A 396 35.49 -26.87 -7.52
N GLY A 397 34.89 -27.94 -6.99
CA GLY A 397 34.13 -28.94 -7.74
C GLY A 397 32.65 -29.00 -7.37
N LEU A 398 31.80 -29.32 -8.36
CA LEU A 398 30.37 -29.56 -8.24
C LEU A 398 30.12 -31.07 -8.46
N VAL A 399 29.41 -31.72 -7.54
CA VAL A 399 28.96 -33.11 -7.68
C VAL A 399 27.45 -33.20 -7.55
#